data_AF-A0A942FB34-F1
#
_entry.id   AF-A0A942FB34-F1
#
_cell.length_a   1.000
_cell.length_b   1.000
_cell.length_c   1.000
_cell.angle_alpha   90.00
_cell.angle_beta   90.00
_cell.angle_gamma   90.00
#
_symmetry.space_group_name_H-M   'P 1'
#
loop_
_entity.id
_entity.type
_entity.pdbx_description
1 polymer ?
#
loop_
_entity_poly.entity_id
_entity_poly.type
_entity_poly.pdbx_seq_one_letter_code
_entity_poly.pdbx_strand_id
1 'polypeptide(L)'
;MNTRLLLAAIVAMVAMFLGGWLIWGIILKSESEGMSMGMIALGHVFIGALIAWLANSMGTTTLMKGLLNGFIIGLLWGLAMIFIDGKEADDAMKVITGGIANGAWCAIGMGAAALVLGMKKSEA
;
A
#
# COMPACT_ATOMS: atom_id res chain seq x y z
N MET A 1 -11.03 -2.62 -19.05
CA MET A 1 -10.75 -2.09 -17.68
C MET A 1 -11.55 -0.82 -17.49
N ASN A 2 -12.40 -0.73 -16.46
CA ASN A 2 -13.21 0.47 -16.20
C ASN A 2 -12.28 1.66 -15.91
N THR A 3 -12.49 2.83 -16.51
CA THR A 3 -11.69 4.05 -16.30
C THR A 3 -11.51 4.39 -14.82
N ARG A 4 -12.49 4.03 -13.98
CA ARG A 4 -12.39 4.17 -12.51
C ARG A 4 -11.31 3.30 -11.89
N LEU A 5 -11.14 2.07 -12.36
CA LEU A 5 -10.10 1.16 -11.87
C LEU A 5 -8.71 1.68 -12.26
N LEU A 6 -8.57 2.22 -13.48
CA LEU A 6 -7.32 2.87 -13.90
C LEU A 6 -7.00 4.07 -12.99
N LEU A 7 -7.99 4.94 -12.73
CA LEU A 7 -7.81 6.09 -11.87
C LEU A 7 -7.48 5.67 -10.43
N ALA A 8 -8.14 4.64 -9.91
CA ALA A 8 -7.86 4.09 -8.59
C ALA A 8 -6.43 3.54 -8.51
N ALA A 9 -5.92 2.89 -9.56
CA ALA A 9 -4.54 2.42 -9.62
C ALA A 9 -3.52 3.56 -9.58
N ILE A 10 -3.76 4.64 -10.34
CA ILE A 10 -2.90 5.83 -10.35
C ILE A 10 -2.90 6.50 -8.97
N VAL A 11 -4.07 6.68 -8.37
CA VAL A 11 -4.20 7.30 -7.05
C VAL A 11 -3.56 6.44 -5.96
N ALA A 12 -3.75 5.12 -5.99
CA ALA A 12 -3.08 4.20 -5.07
C ALA A 12 -1.56 4.25 -5.22
N MET A 13 -1.04 4.25 -6.46
CA MET A 13 0.39 4.39 -6.75
C MET A 13 0.97 5.65 -6.09
N VAL A 14 0.36 6.81 -6.33
CA VAL A 14 0.85 8.09 -5.77
C VAL A 14 0.76 8.08 -4.24
N ALA A 15 -0.37 7.64 -3.69
CA ALA A 15 -0.57 7.57 -2.24
C ALA A 15 0.44 6.65 -1.56
N MET A 16 0.72 5.48 -2.14
CA MET A 16 1.72 4.54 -1.62
C MET A 16 3.14 5.06 -1.78
N PHE A 17 3.46 5.73 -2.89
CA PHE A 17 4.79 6.33 -3.07
C PHE A 17 5.06 7.36 -1.98
N LEU A 18 4.15 8.31 -1.78
CA LEU A 18 4.27 9.32 -0.72
C LEU A 18 4.21 8.72 0.68
N GLY A 19 3.33 7.72 0.89
CA GLY A 19 3.23 6.99 2.15
C GLY A 19 4.51 6.23 2.50
N GLY A 20 5.20 5.68 1.51
CA GLY A 20 6.49 5.00 1.68
C GLY A 20 7.56 5.98 2.17
N TRP A 21 7.65 7.17 1.59
CA TRP A 21 8.57 8.22 2.06
C TRP A 21 8.26 8.66 3.49
N LEU A 22 6.99 8.82 3.83
CA LEU A 22 6.57 9.20 5.17
C LEU A 22 6.95 8.11 6.21
N ILE A 23 6.58 6.85 5.94
CA ILE A 23 6.77 5.75 6.89
C ILE A 23 8.24 5.36 6.98
N TRP A 24 8.87 5.02 5.86
CA TRP A 24 10.23 4.47 5.83
C TRP A 24 11.31 5.56 5.85
N GLY A 25 11.09 6.69 5.17
CA GLY A 25 12.06 7.78 5.13
C GLY A 25 12.05 8.69 6.36
N ILE A 26 10.87 9.09 6.83
CA ILE A 26 10.74 10.10 7.91
C ILE A 26 10.55 9.44 9.28
N ILE A 27 9.57 8.55 9.41
CA ILE A 27 9.18 7.97 10.71
C ILE A 27 10.22 6.94 11.17
N LEU A 28 10.55 5.98 10.31
CA LEU A 28 11.43 4.86 10.65
C LEU A 28 12.90 5.12 10.29
N LYS A 29 13.18 6.14 9.46
CA LYS A 29 14.53 6.52 9.02
C LYS A 29 15.34 5.32 8.51
N SER A 30 14.71 4.43 7.73
CA SER A 30 15.39 3.30 7.12
C SER A 30 16.22 3.78 5.92
N GLU A 31 17.48 3.37 5.83
CA GLU A 31 18.32 3.71 4.68
C GLU A 31 17.87 2.94 3.44
N SER A 32 17.45 3.65 2.38
CA SER A 32 17.28 3.04 1.07
C SER A 32 18.64 2.95 0.39
N GLU A 33 19.45 1.96 0.76
CA GLU A 33 20.75 1.78 0.13
C GLU A 33 20.58 1.36 -1.35
N GLY A 34 21.05 2.21 -2.26
CA GLY A 34 21.42 1.82 -3.63
C GLY A 34 20.31 1.57 -4.66
N MET A 35 19.02 1.72 -4.33
CA MET A 35 17.94 1.46 -5.29
C MET A 35 17.65 2.69 -6.18
N SER A 36 17.60 2.48 -7.51
CA SER A 36 17.26 3.54 -8.47
C SER A 36 15.85 4.09 -8.22
N MET A 37 15.70 5.42 -8.19
CA MET A 37 14.40 6.09 -8.03
C MET A 37 13.39 5.65 -9.10
N GLY A 38 13.85 5.34 -10.32
CA GLY A 38 13.00 4.81 -11.38
C GLY A 38 12.45 3.42 -11.05
N MET A 39 13.26 2.55 -10.43
CA MET A 39 12.83 1.22 -10.01
C MET A 39 11.86 1.29 -8.82
N ILE A 40 12.09 2.21 -7.88
CA ILE A 40 11.17 2.49 -6.79
C ILE A 40 9.82 2.96 -7.37
N ALA A 41 9.82 3.93 -8.27
CA ALA A 41 8.61 4.43 -8.91
C ALA A 41 7.86 3.32 -9.68
N LEU A 42 8.58 2.49 -10.43
CA LEU A 42 8.00 1.36 -11.15
C LEU A 42 7.39 0.31 -10.22
N GLY A 43 8.04 0.01 -9.10
CA GLY A 43 7.46 -0.84 -8.05
C GLY A 43 6.13 -0.30 -7.53
N HIS A 44 6.05 1.03 -7.35
CA HIS A 44 4.82 1.69 -6.92
C HIS A 44 3.70 1.64 -7.98
N VAL A 45 4.05 1.66 -9.28
CA VAL A 45 3.08 1.45 -10.37
C VAL A 45 2.43 0.08 -10.24
N PHE A 46 3.24 -0.98 -10.09
CA PHE A 46 2.73 -2.35 -10.00
C PHE A 46 1.91 -2.59 -8.73
N ILE A 47 2.42 -2.16 -7.57
CA ILE A 47 1.70 -2.37 -6.31
C ILE A 47 0.42 -1.52 -6.25
N GLY A 48 0.43 -0.30 -6.79
CA GLY A 48 -0.75 0.56 -6.89
C GLY A 48 -1.84 -0.07 -7.75
N ALA A 49 -1.46 -0.67 -8.89
CA ALA A 49 -2.38 -1.44 -9.73
C ALA A 49 -2.94 -2.67 -9.03
N LEU A 50 -2.09 -3.45 -8.33
CA LEU A 50 -2.52 -4.61 -7.56
C LEU A 50 -3.51 -4.24 -6.46
N ILE A 51 -3.20 -3.19 -5.69
CA ILE A 51 -4.05 -2.72 -4.59
C ILE A 51 -5.40 -2.21 -5.10
N ALA A 52 -5.42 -1.47 -6.20
CA ALA A 52 -6.67 -1.03 -6.81
C ALA A 52 -7.50 -2.21 -7.35
N TRP A 53 -6.85 -3.22 -7.93
CA TRP A 53 -7.52 -4.45 -8.35
C TRP A 53 -8.10 -5.22 -7.17
N LEU A 54 -7.36 -5.38 -6.06
CA LEU A 54 -7.84 -6.01 -4.84
C LEU A 54 -9.04 -5.24 -4.25
N ALA A 55 -8.94 -3.91 -4.15
CA ALA A 55 -10.03 -3.08 -3.66
C ALA A 55 -11.31 -3.27 -4.48
N ASN A 56 -11.18 -3.28 -5.83
CA ASN A 56 -12.30 -3.50 -6.73
C ASN A 56 -12.89 -4.92 -6.60
N SER A 57 -12.05 -5.94 -6.56
CA SER A 57 -12.46 -7.34 -6.45
C SER A 57 -13.15 -7.65 -5.12
N MET A 58 -12.74 -6.97 -4.04
CA MET A 58 -13.35 -7.10 -2.70
C MET A 58 -14.59 -6.22 -2.53
N GLY A 59 -15.00 -5.43 -3.54
CA GLY A 59 -16.11 -4.47 -3.40
C GLY A 59 -15.83 -3.37 -2.37
N THR A 60 -14.57 -2.99 -2.20
CA THR A 60 -14.12 -2.01 -1.22
C THR A 60 -14.26 -0.59 -1.79
N THR A 61 -15.33 0.10 -1.40
CA THR A 61 -15.75 1.39 -1.99
C THR A 61 -15.81 2.54 -0.98
N THR A 62 -15.38 2.32 0.26
CA THR A 62 -15.34 3.38 1.28
C THR A 62 -13.95 3.49 1.87
N LEU A 63 -13.56 4.70 2.28
CA LEU A 63 -12.25 4.96 2.88
C LEU A 63 -11.98 4.01 4.05
N MET A 64 -12.91 3.89 4.99
CA MET A 64 -12.72 3.07 6.19
C MET A 64 -12.54 1.58 5.85
N LYS A 65 -13.33 1.04 4.91
CA LYS A 65 -13.13 -0.35 4.46
C LYS A 65 -11.79 -0.50 3.74
N GLY A 66 -11.39 0.49 2.94
CA GLY A 66 -10.10 0.50 2.27
C GLY A 66 -8.92 0.52 3.23
N LEU A 67 -8.97 1.37 4.25
CA LEU A 67 -7.96 1.44 5.30
C LEU A 67 -7.85 0.11 6.04
N LEU A 68 -8.97 -0.48 6.47
CA LEU A 68 -8.97 -1.73 7.22
C LEU A 68 -8.48 -2.92 6.36
N ASN A 69 -9.02 -3.08 5.15
CA ASN A 69 -8.62 -4.16 4.26
C ASN A 69 -7.15 -4.02 3.85
N GLY A 70 -6.71 -2.80 3.55
CA GLY A 70 -5.32 -2.51 3.22
C GLY A 70 -4.38 -2.77 4.39
N PHE A 71 -4.78 -2.40 5.61
CA PHE A 71 -4.00 -2.68 6.82
C PHE A 71 -3.80 -4.17 7.04
N ILE A 72 -4.88 -4.96 6.96
CA ILE A 72 -4.82 -6.41 7.16
C ILE A 72 -3.93 -7.06 6.08
N ILE A 73 -4.13 -6.71 4.80
CA ILE A 73 -3.33 -7.27 3.70
C ILE A 73 -1.86 -6.89 3.85
N GLY A 74 -1.56 -5.63 4.13
CA GLY A 74 -0.19 -5.16 4.31
C GLY A 74 0.49 -5.78 5.52
N LEU A 75 -0.22 -5.94 6.64
CA LEU A 75 0.29 -6.59 7.84
C LEU A 75 0.65 -8.05 7.55
N LEU A 76 -0.27 -8.80 6.94
CA LEU A 76 -0.04 -10.22 6.62
C LEU A 76 1.09 -10.38 5.61
N TRP A 77 1.14 -9.53 4.58
CA TRP A 77 2.20 -9.57 3.57
C TRP A 77 3.56 -9.19 4.15
N GLY A 78 3.63 -8.14 4.97
CA GLY A 78 4.85 -7.70 5.63
C GLY A 78 5.40 -8.76 6.58
N LEU A 79 4.55 -9.35 7.42
CA LEU A 79 4.93 -10.45 8.31
C LEU A 79 5.41 -11.67 7.52
N ALA A 80 4.70 -12.04 6.45
CA ALA A 80 5.12 -13.16 5.60
C ALA A 80 6.52 -12.91 5.01
N MET A 81 6.81 -11.70 4.51
CA MET A 81 8.13 -11.37 3.96
C MET A 81 9.23 -11.40 5.02
N ILE A 82 8.96 -10.92 6.24
CA ILE A 82 9.92 -10.95 7.35
C ILE A 82 10.26 -12.40 7.72
N PHE A 83 9.26 -13.28 7.84
CA PHE A 83 9.49 -14.69 8.16
C PHE A 83 10.15 -15.48 7.00
N ILE A 84 9.96 -15.06 5.74
CA ILE A 84 10.59 -15.68 4.57
C ILE A 84 12.06 -15.23 4.41
N ASP A 85 12.37 -13.94 4.54
CA ASP A 85 13.75 -13.43 4.39
C ASP A 85 14.61 -13.77 5.62
N GLY A 86 13.99 -13.95 6.79
CA GLY A 86 14.63 -14.44 8.02
C GLY A 86 15.61 -13.46 8.69
N LYS A 87 16.05 -12.41 8.00
CA LYS A 87 17.04 -11.44 8.51
C LYS A 87 16.59 -10.66 9.74
N GLU A 88 15.29 -10.46 9.89
CA GLU A 88 14.69 -9.69 10.99
C GLU A 88 13.85 -10.56 11.93
N ALA A 89 13.75 -11.87 11.67
CA ALA A 89 12.82 -12.75 12.37
C ALA A 89 13.18 -12.97 13.86
N ASP A 90 14.46 -12.82 14.22
CA ASP A 90 14.94 -13.02 15.59
C ASP A 90 14.74 -11.78 16.49
N ASP A 91 14.40 -10.62 15.92
CA ASP A 91 14.14 -9.39 16.66
C ASP A 91 12.64 -9.08 16.66
N ALA A 92 11.97 -9.42 17.76
CA ALA A 92 10.54 -9.21 17.92
C ALA A 92 10.10 -7.75 17.67
N MET A 93 10.94 -6.77 18.01
CA MET A 93 10.61 -5.37 17.80
C MET A 93 10.60 -5.03 16.31
N LYS A 94 11.56 -5.53 15.53
CA LYS A 94 11.61 -5.36 14.07
C LYS A 94 10.47 -6.09 13.36
N VAL A 95 10.12 -7.30 13.81
CA VAL A 95 8.94 -8.02 13.29
C VAL A 95 7.67 -7.19 13.46
N ILE A 96 7.46 -6.63 14.65
CA ILE A 96 6.27 -5.82 14.96
C ILE A 96 6.27 -4.52 14.17
N THR A 97 7.37 -3.75 14.20
CA THR A 97 7.44 -2.47 13.47
C THR A 97 7.36 -2.68 11.96
N GLY A 98 8.03 -3.69 11.42
CA GLY A 98 7.98 -4.06 10.01
C GLY A 98 6.58 -4.45 9.55
N GLY A 99 5.88 -5.29 10.33
CA GLY A 99 4.50 -5.67 10.06
C GLY A 99 3.54 -4.48 10.08
N ILE A 100 3.59 -3.66 11.14
CA ILE A 100 2.72 -2.48 11.29
C ILE A 100 2.98 -1.45 10.19
N ALA A 101 4.25 -1.21 9.84
CA ALA A 101 4.63 -0.27 8.80
C ALA A 101 4.11 -0.69 7.42
N ASN A 102 4.23 -1.98 7.07
CA ASN A 102 3.64 -2.53 5.85
C ASN A 102 2.10 -2.45 5.87
N GLY A 103 1.47 -2.73 7.01
CA GLY A 103 0.03 -2.54 7.21
C GLY A 103 -0.39 -1.09 6.94
N ALA A 104 0.26 -0.12 7.59
CA ALA A 104 -0.04 1.30 7.43
C ALA A 104 0.17 1.77 5.98
N TRP A 105 1.24 1.31 5.33
CA TRP A 105 1.54 1.65 3.93
C TRP A 105 0.48 1.14 2.96
N CYS A 106 0.08 -0.13 3.07
CA CYS A 106 -0.99 -0.70 2.25
C CYS A 106 -2.36 -0.08 2.57
N ALA A 107 -2.62 0.28 3.84
CA ALA A 107 -3.84 0.98 4.23
C ALA A 107 -4.00 2.31 3.47
N ILE A 108 -2.94 3.11 3.38
CA ILE A 108 -2.93 4.38 2.63
C ILE A 108 -3.30 4.13 1.17
N GLY A 109 -2.65 3.16 0.52
CA GLY A 109 -2.91 2.82 -0.87
C GLY A 109 -4.34 2.35 -1.13
N MET A 110 -4.81 1.39 -0.34
CA MET A 110 -6.14 0.79 -0.52
C MET A 110 -7.26 1.75 -0.11
N GLY A 111 -7.04 2.58 0.92
CA GLY A 111 -7.97 3.65 1.31
C GLY A 111 -8.17 4.67 0.19
N ALA A 112 -7.08 5.10 -0.45
CA ALA A 112 -7.12 6.04 -1.57
C ALA A 112 -7.79 5.42 -2.81
N ALA A 113 -7.47 4.16 -3.15
CA ALA A 113 -8.14 3.44 -4.24
C ALA A 113 -9.65 3.27 -3.96
N ALA A 114 -10.02 2.88 -2.75
CA ALA A 114 -11.42 2.67 -2.35
C ALA A 114 -12.26 3.94 -2.44
N LEU A 115 -11.70 5.10 -2.10
CA LEU A 115 -12.35 6.40 -2.29
C LEU A 115 -12.71 6.62 -3.76
N VAL A 116 -11.75 6.44 -4.66
CA VAL A 116 -11.96 6.62 -6.11
C VAL A 116 -13.01 5.66 -6.65
N LEU A 117 -12.98 4.40 -6.22
CA LEU A 117 -13.97 3.40 -6.62
C LEU A 117 -15.38 3.72 -6.09
N GLY A 118 -15.47 4.34 -4.91
CA GLY A 118 -16.72 4.74 -4.26
C GLY A 118 -17.36 6.03 -4.79
N MET A 119 -16.64 6.83 -5.57
CA MET A 119 -17.19 8.07 -6.14
C MET A 119 -18.33 7.73 -7.11
N LYS A 120 -19.56 8.15 -6.77
CA LYS A 120 -20.69 8.13 -7.71
C LYS A 120 -20.39 9.09 -8.87
N LYS A 121 -20.83 8.74 -10.08
CA LYS A 121 -20.76 9.67 -11.21
C LYS A 121 -21.70 10.82 -10.84
N SER A 122 -21.20 12.06 -10.82
CA SER A 122 -22.10 13.22 -10.80
C SER A 122 -22.97 13.09 -12.05
N GLU A 123 -24.27 12.93 -11.87
CA GLU A 123 -25.23 13.12 -12.96
C GLU A 123 -25.23 14.62 -13.23
N ALA A 124 -24.49 15.02 -14.27
CA ALA A 124 -24.47 16.37 -14.82
C ALA A 124 -25.26 16.36 -16.13
#